data_AF-A0A1I1ZEU1-F1
#
_entry.id   AF-A0A1I1ZEU1-F1
#
_cell.length_a   1.000
_cell.length_b   1.000
_cell.length_c   1.000
_cell.angle_alpha   90.00
_cell.angle_beta   90.00
_cell.angle_gamma   90.00
#
_symmetry.space_group_name_H-M   'P 1'
#
loop_
_entity.id
_entity.type
_entity.pdbx_description
1 polymer ?
#
loop_
_entity_poly.entity_id
_entity_poly.type
_entity_poly.pdbx_seq_one_letter_code
_entity_poly.pdbx_strand_id
1 'polypeptide(L)'
;MTTAPRSTGARRDRRALYAAAVARRRAFRLPGYTTLAEAGFDGDYVSPIQMTSGNLSGPMLMSKDWLDAPSARRFRTALAATGYLPQTPFNRVIDRVLALLGLTRSDIYIAPVFCLLPPRRSHPLPAAAARASFDAVTGHELMGRRPVAAGTDAARALRAAGVEHVETIHPSARGLDFDARAARIARALEAA
;
A
#
# COMPACT_ATOMS: atom_id res chain seq x y z
N MET A 1 21.56 14.04 27.99
CA MET A 1 21.08 13.02 27.03
C MET A 1 20.18 12.07 27.78
N THR A 2 18.86 12.19 27.62
CA THR A 2 17.90 11.34 28.31
C THR A 2 17.05 10.65 27.25
N THR A 3 17.42 9.42 26.92
CA THR A 3 16.64 8.54 26.04
C THR A 3 15.41 8.07 26.81
N ALA A 4 14.25 8.66 26.51
CA ALA A 4 12.98 8.14 26.98
C ALA A 4 12.77 6.70 26.47
N PRO A 5 12.25 5.78 27.29
CA PRO A 5 11.96 4.42 26.86
C PRO A 5 10.83 4.45 25.81
N ARG A 6 11.11 4.02 24.58
CA ARG A 6 10.10 3.96 23.51
C ARG A 6 9.08 2.86 23.84
N SER A 7 7.80 3.22 23.71
CA SER A 7 6.64 2.45 24.14
C SER A 7 6.52 1.08 23.46
N THR A 8 6.74 0.03 24.24
CA THR A 8 6.48 -1.37 23.83
C THR A 8 4.98 -1.65 23.67
N GLY A 9 4.12 -0.92 24.39
CA GLY A 9 2.66 -1.05 24.32
C GLY A 9 2.05 -0.67 22.96
N ALA A 10 2.43 0.48 22.39
CA ALA A 10 1.93 0.93 21.10
C ALA A 10 2.34 -0.01 19.94
N ARG A 11 3.54 -0.62 20.04
CA ARG A 11 4.00 -1.62 19.07
C ARG A 11 3.21 -2.93 19.16
N ARG A 12 2.85 -3.37 20.37
CA ARG A 12 2.04 -4.59 20.58
C ARG A 12 0.63 -4.41 20.02
N ASP A 13 0.03 -3.23 20.20
CA ASP A 13 -1.28 -2.91 19.66
C ASP A 13 -1.30 -2.95 18.11
N ARG A 14 -0.33 -2.32 17.45
CA ARG A 14 -0.27 -2.33 15.97
C ARG A 14 -0.11 -3.73 15.36
N ARG A 15 0.63 -4.65 16.00
CA ARG A 15 0.74 -6.02 15.51
C ARG A 15 -0.61 -6.75 15.58
N ALA A 16 -1.36 -6.56 16.66
CA ALA A 16 -2.69 -7.14 16.80
C ALA A 16 -3.69 -6.55 15.79
N LEU A 17 -3.69 -5.22 15.62
CA LEU A 17 -4.49 -4.54 14.61
C LEU A 17 -4.15 -5.02 13.20
N TYR A 18 -2.86 -5.18 12.88
CA TYR A 18 -2.43 -5.69 11.59
C TYR A 18 -2.87 -7.13 11.34
N ALA A 19 -2.70 -8.03 12.33
CA ALA A 19 -3.18 -9.40 12.22
C ALA A 19 -4.71 -9.45 11.97
N ALA A 20 -5.45 -8.55 12.62
CA ALA A 20 -6.88 -8.42 12.41
C ALA A 20 -7.24 -7.85 11.02
N ALA A 21 -6.40 -6.98 10.44
CA ALA A 21 -6.54 -6.52 9.06
C ALA A 21 -6.26 -7.64 8.04
N VAL A 22 -5.27 -8.50 8.30
CA VAL A 22 -4.99 -9.69 7.48
C VAL A 22 -6.16 -10.67 7.50
N ALA A 23 -6.74 -10.94 8.68
CA ALA A 23 -7.91 -11.80 8.81
C ALA A 23 -9.13 -11.25 8.04
N ARG A 24 -9.36 -9.94 8.13
CA ARG A 24 -10.40 -9.24 7.37
C ARG A 24 -10.16 -9.32 5.85
N ARG A 25 -8.91 -9.11 5.40
CA ARG A 25 -8.53 -9.29 3.99
C ARG A 25 -8.82 -10.71 3.51
N ARG A 26 -8.53 -11.73 4.33
CA ARG A 26 -8.84 -13.14 4.01
C ARG A 26 -10.34 -13.40 3.89
N ALA A 27 -11.18 -12.70 4.64
CA ALA A 27 -12.64 -12.83 4.58
C ALA A 27 -13.30 -11.98 3.48
N PHE A 28 -12.71 -10.84 3.12
CA PHE A 28 -13.32 -9.90 2.18
C PHE A 28 -13.39 -10.45 0.75
N ARG A 29 -14.57 -10.35 0.13
CA ARG A 29 -14.86 -10.74 -1.24
C ARG A 29 -15.71 -9.66 -1.89
N LEU A 30 -15.50 -9.42 -3.18
CA LEU A 30 -16.34 -8.54 -3.97
C LEU A 30 -16.46 -9.11 -5.40
N PRO A 31 -17.68 -9.31 -5.94
CA PRO A 31 -17.85 -9.81 -7.29
C PRO A 31 -17.09 -8.99 -8.33
N GLY A 32 -16.47 -9.67 -9.30
CA GLY A 32 -15.67 -9.05 -10.36
C GLY A 32 -14.19 -8.82 -10.02
N TYR A 33 -13.76 -9.13 -8.80
CA TYR A 33 -12.36 -9.01 -8.36
C TYR A 33 -11.83 -10.35 -7.86
N THR A 34 -10.54 -10.59 -8.07
CA THR A 34 -9.85 -11.80 -7.58
C THR A 34 -9.19 -11.52 -6.24
N THR A 35 -9.34 -12.42 -5.28
CA THR A 35 -8.63 -12.32 -4.01
C THR A 35 -7.16 -12.69 -4.15
N LEU A 36 -6.35 -12.24 -3.20
CA LEU A 36 -4.95 -12.69 -3.13
C LEU A 36 -4.84 -14.21 -2.95
N ALA A 37 -5.74 -14.82 -2.16
CA ALA A 37 -5.74 -16.27 -1.93
C ALA A 37 -6.01 -17.05 -3.23
N GLU A 38 -7.02 -16.65 -4.02
CA GLU A 38 -7.30 -17.25 -5.34
C GLU A 38 -6.14 -17.07 -6.32
N ALA A 39 -5.37 -15.99 -6.19
CA ALA A 39 -4.17 -15.75 -6.98
C ALA A 39 -2.91 -16.46 -6.42
N GLY A 40 -3.01 -17.18 -5.31
CA GLY A 40 -1.90 -17.94 -4.70
C GLY A 40 -1.02 -17.14 -3.74
N PHE A 41 -1.54 -16.06 -3.17
CA PHE A 41 -0.84 -15.11 -2.28
C PHE A 41 -1.54 -14.95 -0.91
N ASP A 42 -1.74 -16.06 -0.18
CA ASP A 42 -2.41 -16.03 1.14
C ASP A 42 -1.44 -15.88 2.34
N GLY A 43 -0.41 -15.06 2.19
CA GLY A 43 0.56 -14.81 3.27
C GLY A 43 0.01 -13.94 4.41
N ASP A 44 0.80 -13.74 5.46
CA ASP A 44 0.45 -12.88 6.61
C ASP A 44 0.67 -11.39 6.30
N TYR A 45 0.06 -10.96 5.21
CA TYR A 45 0.04 -9.58 4.73
C TYR A 45 -1.33 -9.18 4.18
N VAL A 46 -1.60 -7.89 4.12
CA VAL A 46 -2.78 -7.37 3.39
C VAL A 46 -2.49 -7.31 1.89
N SER A 47 -1.23 -7.03 1.52
CA SER A 47 -0.76 -6.97 0.14
C SER A 47 0.66 -7.53 0.03
N PRO A 48 1.02 -8.28 -1.03
CA PRO A 48 2.35 -8.91 -1.14
C PRO A 48 3.53 -7.93 -1.03
N ILE A 49 3.36 -6.67 -1.43
CA ILE A 49 4.43 -5.65 -1.33
C ILE A 49 4.92 -5.44 0.11
N GLN A 50 4.10 -5.79 1.09
CA GLN A 50 4.41 -5.67 2.53
C GLN A 50 5.42 -6.71 3.00
N MET A 51 5.74 -7.73 2.18
CA MET A 51 6.87 -8.62 2.45
C MET A 51 8.19 -7.85 2.57
N THR A 52 8.34 -6.74 1.83
CA THR A 52 9.52 -5.86 1.91
C THR A 52 9.18 -4.47 2.42
N SER A 53 7.95 -3.99 2.24
CA SER A 53 7.49 -2.65 2.59
C SER A 53 6.37 -2.69 3.63
N GLY A 54 6.58 -3.44 4.72
CA GLY A 54 5.58 -3.76 5.75
C GLY A 54 5.85 -3.15 7.13
N ASN A 55 6.65 -2.09 7.24
CA ASN A 55 7.02 -1.52 8.55
C ASN A 55 5.82 -0.86 9.24
N LEU A 56 5.28 -1.49 10.29
CA LEU A 56 4.11 -0.99 11.04
C LEU A 56 4.34 0.36 11.76
N SER A 57 5.59 0.81 11.83
CA SER A 57 5.97 2.12 12.39
C SER A 57 6.53 3.11 11.37
N GLY A 58 6.73 2.67 10.13
CA GLY A 58 7.27 3.49 9.05
C GLY A 58 6.24 4.43 8.44
N PRO A 59 6.70 5.42 7.64
CA PRO A 59 5.83 6.24 6.80
C PRO A 59 4.93 5.36 5.92
N MET A 60 3.66 5.76 5.80
CA MET A 60 2.64 4.98 5.10
C MET A 60 2.31 5.58 3.75
N LEU A 61 2.52 4.82 2.67
CA LEU A 61 2.13 5.18 1.32
C LEU A 61 0.93 4.33 0.88
N MET A 62 -0.14 4.96 0.43
CA MET A 62 -1.35 4.31 -0.04
C MET A 62 -1.59 4.57 -1.53
N SER A 63 -1.78 3.53 -2.33
CA SER A 63 -1.96 3.62 -3.77
C SER A 63 -3.10 2.72 -4.24
N LYS A 64 -3.72 3.02 -5.39
CA LYS A 64 -4.85 2.24 -5.91
C LYS A 64 -4.47 0.87 -6.47
N ASP A 65 -3.55 0.74 -7.41
CA ASP A 65 -3.24 -0.58 -7.97
C ASP A 65 -1.81 -0.60 -8.50
N TRP A 66 -0.97 -1.45 -7.94
CA TRP A 66 0.34 -1.77 -8.52
C TRP A 66 0.40 -3.18 -9.10
N LEU A 67 -0.64 -4.01 -8.90
CA LEU A 67 -0.75 -5.38 -9.37
C LEU A 67 -2.20 -5.69 -9.83
N ASP A 68 -2.36 -6.50 -10.87
CA ASP A 68 -3.67 -7.02 -11.31
C ASP A 68 -3.68 -8.56 -11.29
N ALA A 69 -4.85 -9.17 -11.44
CA ALA A 69 -4.99 -10.62 -11.35
C ALA A 69 -4.18 -11.36 -12.44
N PRO A 70 -4.17 -10.91 -13.72
CA PRO A 70 -3.32 -11.51 -14.75
C PRO A 70 -1.82 -11.45 -14.42
N SER A 71 -1.30 -10.30 -13.95
CA SER A 71 0.11 -10.15 -13.61
C SER A 71 0.48 -10.96 -12.36
N ALA A 72 -0.42 -11.04 -11.38
CA ALA A 72 -0.23 -11.85 -10.18
C ALA A 72 -0.01 -13.33 -10.55
N ARG A 73 -0.84 -13.86 -11.46
CA ARG A 73 -0.68 -15.21 -11.99
C ARG A 73 0.59 -15.37 -12.83
N ARG A 74 0.83 -14.45 -13.77
CA ARG A 74 1.97 -14.50 -14.70
C ARG A 74 3.32 -14.48 -13.97
N PHE A 75 3.45 -13.64 -12.94
CA PHE A 75 4.71 -13.42 -12.24
C PHE A 75 4.73 -14.05 -10.84
N ARG A 76 3.97 -15.13 -10.65
CA ARG A 76 3.77 -15.77 -9.35
C ARG A 76 5.08 -16.08 -8.63
N THR A 77 6.03 -16.71 -9.31
CA THR A 77 7.33 -17.08 -8.72
C THR A 77 8.12 -15.86 -8.23
N ALA A 78 8.18 -14.79 -9.04
CA ALA A 78 8.88 -13.57 -8.65
C ALA A 78 8.20 -12.88 -7.46
N LEU A 79 6.87 -12.75 -7.51
CA LEU A 79 6.09 -12.15 -6.43
C LEU A 79 6.15 -12.96 -5.13
N ALA A 80 6.19 -14.28 -5.20
CA ALA A 80 6.32 -15.14 -4.02
C ALA A 80 7.68 -14.99 -3.35
N ALA A 81 8.73 -14.62 -4.09
CA ALA A 81 10.06 -14.40 -3.55
C ALA A 81 10.23 -13.01 -2.92
N THR A 82 9.74 -11.95 -3.58
CA THR A 82 10.07 -10.57 -3.20
C THR A 82 8.87 -9.72 -2.78
N GLY A 83 7.65 -10.18 -3.04
CA GLY A 83 6.41 -9.44 -2.78
C GLY A 83 6.10 -8.33 -3.78
N TYR A 84 6.99 -8.02 -4.72
CA TYR A 84 6.77 -6.96 -5.73
C TYR A 84 7.53 -7.24 -7.04
N LEU A 85 7.26 -6.43 -8.08
CA LEU A 85 7.90 -6.54 -9.39
C LEU A 85 8.85 -5.34 -9.62
N PRO A 86 10.17 -5.49 -9.43
CA PRO A 86 11.14 -4.38 -9.47
C PRO A 86 11.12 -3.58 -10.77
N GLN A 87 10.88 -4.26 -11.90
CA GLN A 87 10.87 -3.68 -13.24
C GLN A 87 9.68 -2.75 -13.51
N THR A 88 8.62 -2.82 -12.69
CA THR A 88 7.43 -1.99 -12.92
C THR A 88 7.70 -0.52 -12.66
N PRO A 89 7.10 0.41 -13.44
CA PRO A 89 7.22 1.85 -13.21
C PRO A 89 6.93 2.25 -11.76
N PHE A 90 5.95 1.60 -11.14
CA PHE A 90 5.62 1.80 -9.73
C PHE A 90 6.85 1.58 -8.85
N ASN A 91 7.45 0.39 -8.91
CA ASN A 91 8.53 0.01 -8.00
C ASN A 91 9.84 0.74 -8.31
N ARG A 92 10.15 1.01 -9.58
CA ARG A 92 11.31 1.84 -9.96
C ARG A 92 11.25 3.26 -9.41
N VAL A 93 10.06 3.83 -9.27
CA VAL A 93 9.88 5.15 -8.64
C VAL A 93 9.97 5.04 -7.13
N ILE A 94 9.37 4.02 -6.50
CA ILE A 94 9.51 3.78 -5.05
C ILE A 94 10.97 3.63 -4.65
N ASP A 95 11.78 2.86 -5.40
CA ASP A 95 13.19 2.67 -5.07
C ASP A 95 13.98 3.99 -5.13
N ARG A 96 13.63 4.89 -6.05
CA ARG A 96 14.21 6.25 -6.12
C ARG A 96 13.75 7.14 -4.98
N VAL A 97 12.46 7.09 -4.61
CA VAL A 97 11.93 7.82 -3.44
C VAL A 97 12.72 7.44 -2.20
N LEU A 98 12.90 6.14 -2.00
CA LEU A 98 13.64 5.61 -0.86
C LEU A 98 15.10 6.07 -0.88
N ALA A 99 15.76 6.03 -2.04
CA ALA A 99 17.13 6.53 -2.17
C ALA A 99 17.26 8.02 -1.84
N LEU A 100 16.31 8.85 -2.28
CA LEU A 100 16.28 10.29 -1.98
C LEU A 100 16.15 10.57 -0.47
N LEU A 101 15.44 9.71 0.26
CA LEU A 101 15.19 9.85 1.70
C LEU A 101 16.22 9.11 2.57
N GLY A 102 17.21 8.44 1.97
CA GLY A 102 18.14 7.57 2.70
C GLY A 102 17.43 6.38 3.39
N LEU A 103 16.30 5.94 2.85
CA LEU A 103 15.49 4.84 3.37
C LEU A 103 15.66 3.58 2.53
N THR A 104 15.24 2.46 3.10
CA THR A 104 15.08 1.17 2.44
C THR A 104 13.61 0.75 2.45
N ARG A 105 13.25 -0.31 1.71
CA ARG A 105 11.87 -0.81 1.70
C ARG A 105 11.40 -1.20 3.10
N SER A 106 12.27 -1.77 3.93
CA SER A 106 11.97 -2.16 5.31
C SER A 106 11.68 -0.99 6.25
N ASP A 107 11.91 0.25 5.81
CA ASP A 107 11.63 1.44 6.62
C ASP A 107 10.23 2.02 6.40
N ILE A 108 9.53 1.59 5.35
CA ILE A 108 8.22 2.13 4.97
C ILE A 108 7.10 1.09 5.02
N TYR A 109 5.87 1.58 4.91
CA TYR A 109 4.68 0.77 4.75
C TYR A 109 3.96 1.12 3.45
N ILE A 110 3.74 0.15 2.57
CA ILE A 110 2.93 0.35 1.36
C ILE A 110 1.62 -0.45 1.48
N ALA A 111 0.49 0.24 1.34
CA ALA A 111 -0.83 -0.37 1.35
C ALA A 111 -1.64 -0.02 0.09
N PRO A 112 -2.54 -0.92 -0.33
CA PRO A 112 -3.51 -0.57 -1.34
C PRO A 112 -4.72 0.17 -0.73
N VAL A 113 -5.33 1.10 -1.46
CA VAL A 113 -6.67 1.61 -1.09
C VAL A 113 -7.80 0.64 -1.47
N PHE A 114 -7.48 -0.43 -2.19
CA PHE A 114 -8.39 -1.52 -2.55
C PHE A 114 -7.65 -2.85 -2.52
N CYS A 115 -8.05 -3.79 -1.65
CA CYS A 115 -7.21 -4.96 -1.32
C CYS A 115 -7.39 -6.18 -2.25
N LEU A 116 -8.34 -6.14 -3.19
CA LEU A 116 -8.55 -7.22 -4.16
C LEU A 116 -7.86 -6.89 -5.49
N LEU A 117 -7.54 -7.92 -6.25
CA LEU A 117 -6.89 -7.78 -7.55
C LEU A 117 -7.91 -7.45 -8.64
N PRO A 118 -7.74 -6.34 -9.39
CA PRO A 118 -8.60 -6.05 -10.52
C PRO A 118 -8.37 -7.05 -11.66
N PRO A 119 -9.37 -7.22 -12.57
CA PRO A 119 -9.25 -8.16 -13.69
C PRO A 119 -8.21 -7.73 -14.74
N ARG A 120 -7.78 -6.45 -14.73
CA ARG A 120 -6.76 -5.90 -15.62
C ARG A 120 -6.09 -4.64 -15.04
N ARG A 121 -4.91 -4.30 -15.56
CA ARG A 121 -4.21 -3.06 -15.27
C ARG A 121 -5.09 -1.84 -15.51
N SER A 122 -4.93 -0.83 -14.66
CA SER A 122 -5.64 0.45 -14.77
C SER A 122 -7.16 0.30 -14.79
N HIS A 123 -7.71 -0.75 -14.16
CA HIS A 123 -9.14 -0.92 -14.01
C HIS A 123 -9.72 0.28 -13.25
N PRO A 124 -10.85 0.87 -13.70
CA PRO A 124 -11.55 1.86 -12.90
C PRO A 124 -11.88 1.28 -11.52
N LEU A 125 -11.77 2.09 -10.47
CA LEU A 125 -12.17 1.68 -9.12
C LEU A 125 -13.44 2.45 -8.78
N PRO A 126 -14.63 1.82 -8.87
CA PRO A 126 -15.87 2.45 -8.47
C PRO A 126 -15.79 2.92 -7.02
N ALA A 127 -16.42 4.06 -6.71
CA ALA A 127 -16.43 4.60 -5.35
C ALA A 127 -17.01 3.61 -4.32
N ALA A 128 -18.07 2.87 -4.71
CA ALA A 128 -18.66 1.82 -3.87
C ALA A 128 -17.68 0.67 -3.57
N ALA A 129 -16.85 0.27 -4.54
CA ALA A 129 -15.85 -0.78 -4.34
C ALA A 129 -14.70 -0.29 -3.44
N ALA A 130 -14.23 0.94 -3.64
CA ALA A 130 -13.25 1.58 -2.75
C ALA A 130 -13.79 1.65 -1.31
N ARG A 131 -15.04 2.08 -1.13
CA ARG A 131 -15.68 2.16 0.18
C ARG A 131 -15.83 0.79 0.84
N ALA A 132 -16.30 -0.22 0.10
CA ALA A 132 -16.44 -1.58 0.61
C ALA A 132 -15.10 -2.16 1.08
N SER A 133 -14.03 -1.99 0.30
CA SER A 133 -12.68 -2.42 0.72
C SER A 133 -12.17 -1.62 1.92
N PHE A 134 -12.49 -0.32 1.99
CA PHE A 134 -12.06 0.52 3.09
C PHE A 134 -12.68 0.08 4.40
N ASP A 135 -13.99 -0.05 4.43
CA ASP A 135 -14.74 -0.45 5.63
C ASP A 135 -14.37 -1.87 6.06
N ALA A 136 -14.15 -2.77 5.09
CA ALA A 136 -13.81 -4.16 5.39
C ALA A 136 -12.36 -4.34 5.83
N VAL A 137 -11.39 -3.60 5.28
CA VAL A 137 -9.95 -3.92 5.44
C VAL A 137 -9.11 -2.67 5.65
N THR A 138 -9.11 -1.75 4.68
CA THR A 138 -8.10 -0.69 4.61
C THR A 138 -8.17 0.28 5.79
N GLY A 139 -9.36 0.59 6.30
CA GLY A 139 -9.53 1.45 7.48
C GLY A 139 -8.87 0.85 8.73
N HIS A 140 -8.92 -0.48 8.88
CA HIS A 140 -8.24 -1.18 9.98
C HIS A 140 -6.72 -1.23 9.80
N GLU A 141 -6.24 -1.20 8.56
CA GLU A 141 -4.82 -1.21 8.21
C GLU A 141 -4.11 0.13 8.45
N LEU A 142 -4.86 1.23 8.57
CA LEU A 142 -4.31 2.56 8.89
C LEU A 142 -3.56 2.55 10.23
N MET A 143 -4.08 1.83 11.23
CA MET A 143 -3.48 1.71 12.56
C MET A 143 -3.11 3.07 13.19
N GLY A 144 -4.00 4.06 13.02
CA GLY A 144 -3.83 5.43 13.53
C GLY A 144 -2.76 6.26 12.83
N ARG A 145 -2.31 5.86 11.63
CA ARG A 145 -1.33 6.61 10.84
C ARG A 145 -2.01 7.59 9.89
N ARG A 146 -1.34 8.71 9.62
CA ARG A 146 -1.65 9.67 8.55
C ARG A 146 -0.94 9.22 7.27
N PRO A 147 -1.64 8.70 6.25
CA PRO A 147 -1.00 8.17 5.05
C PRO A 147 -0.66 9.28 4.04
N VAL A 148 0.27 8.96 3.15
CA VAL A 148 0.44 9.63 1.86
C VAL A 148 -0.45 8.95 0.81
N ALA A 149 -1.37 9.69 0.22
CA ALA A 149 -2.25 9.24 -0.84
C ALA A 149 -1.58 9.39 -2.21
N ALA A 150 -1.04 8.30 -2.74
CA ALA A 150 -0.38 8.24 -4.05
C ALA A 150 -1.41 8.07 -5.18
N GLY A 151 -1.84 9.20 -5.75
CA GLY A 151 -2.74 9.26 -6.90
C GLY A 151 -4.18 9.62 -6.54
N THR A 152 -4.93 10.04 -7.58
CA THR A 152 -6.29 10.59 -7.46
C THR A 152 -7.28 9.62 -6.84
N ASP A 153 -7.22 8.34 -7.20
CA ASP A 153 -8.11 7.33 -6.66
C ASP A 153 -7.85 7.06 -5.16
N ALA A 154 -6.58 7.07 -4.73
CA ALA A 154 -6.21 6.90 -3.33
C ALA A 154 -6.69 8.10 -2.49
N ALA A 155 -6.42 9.31 -2.98
CA ALA A 155 -6.88 10.54 -2.33
C ALA A 155 -8.41 10.59 -2.25
N ARG A 156 -9.11 10.23 -3.33
CA ARG A 156 -10.58 10.16 -3.33
C ARG A 156 -11.12 9.18 -2.29
N ALA A 157 -10.55 7.98 -2.19
CA ALA A 157 -10.98 6.97 -1.22
C ALA A 157 -10.78 7.47 0.22
N LEU A 158 -9.62 8.07 0.52
CA LEU A 158 -9.30 8.61 1.85
C LEU A 158 -10.16 9.82 2.22
N ARG A 159 -10.40 10.75 1.29
CA ARG A 159 -11.34 11.86 1.49
C ARG A 159 -12.76 11.38 1.78
N ALA A 160 -13.26 10.40 1.01
CA ALA A 160 -14.59 9.84 1.21
C ALA A 160 -14.75 9.11 2.55
N ALA A 161 -13.64 8.66 3.14
CA ALA A 161 -13.58 8.03 4.45
C ALA A 161 -13.29 9.01 5.61
N GLY A 162 -13.08 10.30 5.32
CA GLY A 162 -12.74 11.30 6.35
C GLY A 162 -11.36 11.11 6.98
N VAL A 163 -10.43 10.45 6.27
CA VAL A 163 -9.07 10.21 6.76
C VAL A 163 -8.19 11.39 6.42
N GLU A 164 -7.52 11.97 7.41
CA GLU A 164 -6.48 12.98 7.17
C GLU A 164 -5.28 12.36 6.43
N HIS A 165 -4.79 13.01 5.37
CA HIS A 165 -3.69 12.48 4.56
C HIS A 165 -2.95 13.59 3.80
N VAL A 166 -1.77 13.25 3.29
CA VAL A 166 -1.01 14.09 2.34
C VAL A 166 -1.19 13.56 0.93
N GLU A 167 -1.61 14.39 -0.01
CA GLU A 167 -1.80 13.97 -1.41
C GLU A 167 -0.49 14.05 -2.20
N THR A 168 -0.26 13.07 -3.06
CA THR A 168 0.80 13.10 -4.05
C THR A 168 0.39 12.39 -5.34
N ILE A 169 1.28 12.43 -6.33
CA ILE A 169 1.06 11.76 -7.60
C ILE A 169 1.18 10.23 -7.47
N HIS A 170 0.56 9.50 -8.39
CA HIS A 170 0.73 8.05 -8.46
C HIS A 170 2.17 7.70 -8.94
N PRO A 171 2.87 6.70 -8.37
CA PRO A 171 4.23 6.31 -8.82
C PRO A 171 4.29 5.94 -10.31
N SER A 172 3.23 5.32 -10.83
CA SER A 172 3.08 5.01 -12.26
C SER A 172 2.50 6.14 -13.13
N ALA A 173 2.35 7.37 -12.62
CA ALA A 173 1.80 8.48 -13.39
C ALA A 173 2.60 8.72 -14.68
N ARG A 174 1.90 9.11 -15.75
CA ARG A 174 2.50 9.48 -17.04
C ARG A 174 2.81 10.99 -17.07
N GLY A 175 3.63 11.43 -18.02
CA GLY A 175 3.93 12.85 -18.23
C GLY A 175 5.09 13.41 -17.39
N LEU A 176 5.69 12.60 -16.52
CA LEU A 176 6.89 12.93 -15.77
C LEU A 176 7.89 11.75 -15.87
N ASP A 177 9.18 12.04 -15.85
CA ASP A 177 10.20 11.02 -15.69
C ASP A 177 10.15 10.38 -14.28
N PHE A 178 11.01 9.40 -14.02
CA PHE A 178 11.00 8.71 -12.72
C PHE A 178 11.53 9.57 -11.57
N ASP A 179 12.46 10.48 -11.82
CA ASP A 179 13.14 11.24 -10.77
C ASP A 179 12.26 12.41 -10.31
N ALA A 180 11.59 13.09 -11.24
CA ALA A 180 10.58 14.11 -10.95
C ALA A 180 9.40 13.53 -10.16
N ARG A 181 9.00 12.28 -10.47
CA ARG A 181 7.96 11.60 -9.69
C ARG A 181 8.45 11.25 -8.29
N ALA A 182 9.65 10.71 -8.18
CA ALA A 182 10.24 10.35 -6.91
C ALA A 182 10.38 11.57 -5.99
N ALA A 183 10.86 12.70 -6.49
CA ALA A 183 10.99 13.93 -5.71
C ALA A 183 9.64 14.44 -5.14
N ARG A 184 8.54 14.32 -5.90
CA ARG A 184 7.20 14.71 -5.43
C ARG A 184 6.66 13.77 -4.34
N ILE A 185 6.93 12.47 -4.46
CA ILE A 185 6.48 11.49 -3.47
C ILE A 185 7.34 11.59 -2.21
N ALA A 186 8.65 11.82 -2.34
CA ALA A 186 9.57 12.02 -1.22
C ALA A 186 9.13 13.20 -0.34
N ARG A 187 8.86 14.37 -0.92
CA ARG A 187 8.32 15.53 -0.18
C ARG A 187 7.01 15.25 0.53
N ALA A 188 6.14 14.43 -0.06
CA ALA A 188 4.88 14.05 0.57
C ALA A 188 5.09 13.13 1.78
N LEU A 189 6.07 12.22 1.71
CA LEU A 189 6.45 11.36 2.84
C LEU A 189 7.10 12.15 3.98
N GLU A 190 7.89 13.18 3.69
CA GLU A 190 8.46 14.07 4.71
C GLU A 190 7.39 14.93 5.41
N ALA A 191 6.30 15.25 4.71
CA ALA A 191 5.21 16.08 5.22
C ALA A 191 4.12 15.29 5.98
N ALA A 192 4.16 13.95 5.95
CA ALA A 192 3.14 13.06 6.52
C ALA A 192 3.40 12.74 7.99
#